data_AF-A0ABD1H836-F1
#
_entry.id   AF-A0ABD1H836-F1
#
_cell.length_a   1.000
_cell.length_b   1.000
_cell.length_c   1.000
_cell.angle_alpha   90.00
_cell.angle_beta   90.00
_cell.angle_gamma   90.00
#
_symmetry.space_group_name_H-M   'P 1'
#
loop_
_entity.id
_entity.type
_entity.pdbx_description
1 polymer ?
#
loop_
_entity_poly.entity_id
_entity_poly.type
_entity_poly.pdbx_seq_one_letter_code
_entity_poly.pdbx_strand_id
1 'polypeptide(L)'
;MFGFRKGAAAAEKPPRQASNDLDSDDEESSSAPNKNMGRRTASEPNLDSMSVQELEGYAVNQAEETTRSVNNCLKIAEDIRGDASRTLETLHAQGEQIHRTHVMAADMEKDLSKGEKLLNSLGGMFSMPWKPKKGKAINGPTTSKDDNDVPKRATKEQRQKLGVNGKARGSRVPDGEPTSALQKVDVEKAKQDDGLSDLSDILGDLKGMAVEMGSELDKQNKALDNLDEDVDELNSRVKGANTRARKLLNK
;
A
#
# COMPACT_ATOMS: atom_id res chain seq x y z
N MET A 1 37.08 -30.96 -63.36
CA MET A 1 37.96 -29.83 -63.73
C MET A 1 37.52 -28.63 -62.90
N PHE A 2 38.45 -28.04 -62.12
CA PHE A 2 38.34 -26.79 -61.32
C PHE A 2 37.32 -26.80 -60.15
N GLY A 3 37.62 -26.43 -58.90
CA GLY A 3 38.83 -25.90 -58.23
C GLY A 3 38.41 -25.40 -56.83
N PHE A 4 39.21 -25.68 -55.80
CA PHE A 4 39.00 -25.34 -54.38
C PHE A 4 39.11 -23.83 -54.08
N ARG A 5 38.39 -23.31 -53.05
CA ARG A 5 39.01 -22.67 -51.86
C ARG A 5 38.00 -22.28 -50.76
N LYS A 6 38.56 -22.28 -49.55
CA LYS A 6 38.02 -22.21 -48.19
C LYS A 6 38.05 -20.76 -47.69
N GLY A 7 37.06 -20.33 -46.90
CA GLY A 7 37.08 -19.07 -46.15
C GLY A 7 36.20 -19.17 -44.90
N ALA A 8 36.81 -19.01 -43.73
CA ALA A 8 36.17 -19.01 -42.41
C ALA A 8 36.21 -17.60 -41.81
N ALA A 9 35.11 -17.16 -41.19
CA ALA A 9 35.04 -16.01 -40.27
C ALA A 9 33.79 -16.23 -39.40
N ALA A 10 33.91 -16.63 -38.13
CA ALA A 10 34.24 -15.85 -36.93
C ALA A 10 33.01 -15.17 -36.30
N ALA A 11 32.63 -15.69 -35.13
CA ALA A 11 31.48 -15.30 -34.31
C ALA A 11 31.74 -14.01 -33.52
N GLU A 12 30.71 -13.15 -33.45
CA GLU A 12 30.69 -11.93 -32.64
C GLU A 12 30.69 -12.23 -31.13
N LYS A 13 31.48 -11.47 -30.37
CA LYS A 13 31.44 -11.35 -28.90
C LYS A 13 30.99 -9.93 -28.53
N PRO A 14 30.23 -9.75 -27.42
CA PRO A 14 29.78 -8.43 -26.98
C PRO A 14 30.90 -7.66 -26.24
N PRO A 15 30.85 -6.30 -26.23
CA PRO A 15 31.89 -5.47 -25.65
C PRO A 15 31.78 -5.38 -24.12
N ARG A 16 32.94 -5.37 -23.46
CA ARG A 16 33.15 -5.23 -22.02
C ARG A 16 33.06 -3.75 -21.62
N GLN A 17 32.26 -3.40 -20.61
CA GLN A 17 32.35 -2.12 -19.91
C GLN A 17 33.29 -2.27 -18.72
N ALA A 18 34.28 -1.38 -18.67
CA ALA A 18 35.30 -1.29 -17.63
C ALA A 18 34.73 -0.56 -16.40
N SER A 19 35.03 -1.12 -15.24
CA SER A 19 34.94 -0.48 -13.93
C SER A 19 35.92 0.69 -13.85
N ASN A 20 35.44 1.87 -13.50
CA ASN A 20 36.30 2.99 -13.08
C ASN A 20 36.14 3.18 -11.58
N ASP A 21 37.20 2.83 -10.88
CA ASP A 21 37.44 3.04 -9.46
C ASP A 21 37.54 4.53 -9.14
N LEU A 22 37.04 4.88 -7.94
CA LEU A 22 37.11 6.20 -7.33
C LEU A 22 38.53 6.42 -6.80
N ASP A 23 39.23 7.41 -7.35
CA ASP A 23 40.50 7.90 -6.83
C ASP A 23 40.30 9.32 -6.26
N SER A 24 40.64 9.48 -5.00
CA SER A 24 40.74 10.76 -4.30
C SER A 24 42.10 11.38 -4.63
N ASP A 25 42.16 12.69 -4.89
CA ASP A 25 43.27 13.52 -4.41
C ASP A 25 42.94 15.04 -4.46
N ASP A 26 43.15 15.62 -3.28
CA ASP A 26 43.41 16.99 -2.79
C ASP A 26 43.30 18.26 -3.68
N GLU A 27 42.52 19.19 -3.12
CA GLU A 27 42.77 20.62 -2.84
C GLU A 27 43.65 21.48 -3.79
N GLU A 28 43.02 22.46 -4.45
CA GLU A 28 43.65 23.77 -4.66
C GLU A 28 42.66 24.93 -4.51
N SER A 29 42.95 25.77 -3.50
CA SER A 29 42.21 26.96 -3.11
C SER A 29 42.49 28.11 -4.08
N SER A 30 41.42 28.71 -4.64
CA SER A 30 41.50 30.05 -5.21
C SER A 30 40.29 30.89 -4.81
N SER A 31 40.59 31.98 -4.10
CA SER A 31 39.66 32.94 -3.52
C SER A 31 38.96 33.79 -4.59
N ALA A 32 37.64 33.70 -4.69
CA ALA A 32 36.80 34.68 -5.38
C ALA A 32 35.71 35.20 -4.43
N PRO A 33 35.40 36.51 -4.41
CA PRO A 33 34.48 37.08 -3.44
C PRO A 33 33.05 36.63 -3.72
N ASN A 34 32.50 35.87 -2.77
CA ASN A 34 31.13 35.35 -2.79
C ASN A 34 30.12 36.51 -2.65
N LYS A 35 29.69 37.09 -3.77
CA LYS A 35 28.44 37.85 -3.84
C LYS A 35 27.30 36.84 -3.86
N ASN A 36 26.94 36.34 -2.68
CA ASN A 36 25.74 35.55 -2.47
C ASN A 36 24.52 36.48 -2.54
N MET A 37 24.23 37.03 -3.72
CA MET A 37 22.98 37.72 -4.01
C MET A 37 21.95 36.61 -4.24
N GLY A 38 21.15 36.35 -3.22
CA GLY A 38 20.07 35.36 -3.27
C GLY A 38 19.28 35.50 -4.57
N ARG A 39 19.20 34.41 -5.32
CA ARG A 39 18.44 34.29 -6.56
C ARG A 39 16.96 34.42 -6.21
N ARG A 40 16.44 35.65 -6.13
CA ARG A 40 15.00 35.91 -6.05
C ARG A 40 14.37 35.29 -7.28
N THR A 41 13.46 34.34 -7.09
CA THR A 41 12.59 33.87 -8.18
C THR A 41 11.76 35.07 -8.62
N ALA A 42 11.59 35.27 -9.94
CA ALA A 42 10.96 36.46 -10.53
C ALA A 42 9.47 36.65 -10.18
N SER A 43 8.93 35.88 -9.24
CA SER A 43 7.53 35.80 -8.83
C SER A 43 7.25 36.39 -7.44
N GLU A 44 8.27 36.71 -6.63
CA GLU A 44 8.03 37.27 -5.30
C GLU A 44 8.00 38.81 -5.33
N PRO A 45 6.96 39.44 -4.75
CA PRO A 45 6.85 40.89 -4.70
C PRO A 45 8.01 41.51 -3.91
N ASN A 46 8.54 42.63 -4.40
CA ASN A 46 9.58 43.39 -3.70
C ASN A 46 8.96 44.23 -2.57
N LEU A 47 8.74 43.59 -1.42
CA LEU A 47 8.09 44.18 -0.25
C LEU A 47 8.78 45.47 0.24
N ASP A 48 10.10 45.58 0.08
CA ASP A 48 10.89 46.75 0.51
C ASP A 48 10.57 48.04 -0.28
N SER A 49 9.93 47.90 -1.45
CA SER A 49 9.55 49.02 -2.31
C SER A 49 8.07 49.40 -2.22
N MET A 50 7.28 48.69 -1.40
CA MET A 50 5.84 48.90 -1.27
C MET A 50 5.51 49.91 -0.16
N SER A 51 4.41 50.64 -0.33
CA SER A 51 3.84 51.45 0.74
C SER A 51 3.21 50.59 1.84
N VAL A 52 3.04 51.16 3.05
CA VAL A 52 2.42 50.45 4.19
C VAL A 52 1.01 49.93 3.84
N GLN A 53 0.23 50.70 3.09
CA GLN A 53 -1.12 50.30 2.67
C GLN A 53 -1.10 49.13 1.68
N GLU A 54 -0.13 49.09 0.77
CA GLU A 54 0.08 47.97 -0.15
C GLU A 54 0.55 46.72 0.60
N LEU A 55 1.42 46.87 1.61
CA LEU A 55 1.85 45.77 2.47
C LEU A 55 0.70 45.20 3.30
N GLU A 56 -0.17 46.06 3.83
CA GLU A 56 -1.37 45.65 4.55
C GLU A 56 -2.35 44.88 3.64
N GLY A 57 -2.60 45.38 2.43
CA GLY A 57 -3.44 44.70 1.44
C GLY A 57 -2.85 43.36 1.00
N TYR A 58 -1.54 43.32 0.75
CA TYR A 58 -0.82 42.10 0.42
C TYR A 58 -0.91 41.06 1.55
N ALA A 59 -0.70 41.46 2.81
CA ALA A 59 -0.76 40.55 3.95
C ALA A 59 -2.16 39.92 4.11
N VAL A 60 -3.22 40.71 3.94
CA VAL A 60 -4.60 40.20 3.98
C VAL A 60 -4.86 39.24 2.82
N ASN A 61 -4.48 39.63 1.60
CA ASN A 61 -4.68 38.80 0.42
C ASN A 61 -3.92 37.46 0.54
N GLN A 62 -2.67 37.48 0.97
CA GLN A 62 -1.86 36.29 1.20
C GLN A 62 -2.44 35.38 2.29
N ALA A 63 -3.00 35.97 3.36
CA ALA A 63 -3.68 35.22 4.41
C ALA A 63 -4.95 34.55 3.86
N GLU A 64 -5.79 35.27 3.12
CA GLU A 64 -6.98 34.69 2.48
C GLU A 64 -6.64 33.55 1.51
N GLU A 65 -5.58 33.71 0.69
CA GLU A 65 -5.12 32.66 -0.22
C GLU A 65 -4.65 31.41 0.54
N THR A 66 -3.94 31.61 1.65
CA THR A 66 -3.52 30.50 2.53
C THR A 66 -4.73 29.77 3.10
N THR A 67 -5.74 30.51 3.60
CA THR A 67 -7.00 29.93 4.09
C THR A 67 -7.73 29.14 3.00
N ARG A 68 -7.77 29.65 1.76
CA ARG A 68 -8.35 28.92 0.61
C ARG A 68 -7.59 27.62 0.33
N SER A 69 -6.26 27.64 0.42
CA SER A 69 -5.44 26.45 0.24
C SER A 69 -5.71 25.40 1.32
N VAL A 70 -5.80 25.80 2.60
CA VAL A 70 -6.13 24.89 3.71
C VAL A 70 -7.50 24.24 3.50
N ASN A 71 -8.51 25.02 3.12
CA ASN A 71 -9.85 24.50 2.82
C ASN A 71 -9.86 23.51 1.64
N ASN A 72 -9.04 23.76 0.62
CA ASN A 72 -8.90 22.81 -0.50
C ASN A 72 -8.24 21.50 -0.03
N CYS A 73 -7.20 21.57 0.80
CA CYS A 73 -6.56 20.39 1.39
C CYS A 73 -7.54 19.57 2.24
N LEU A 74 -8.39 20.23 3.03
CA LEU A 74 -9.44 19.57 3.82
C LEU A 74 -10.40 18.79 2.93
N LYS A 75 -10.90 19.41 1.86
CA LYS A 75 -11.79 18.74 0.91
C LYS A 75 -11.16 17.49 0.31
N ILE A 76 -9.91 17.59 -0.13
CA ILE A 76 -9.17 16.45 -0.69
C ILE A 76 -8.97 15.36 0.36
N ALA A 77 -8.60 15.72 1.59
CA ALA A 77 -8.39 14.76 2.67
C ALA A 77 -9.68 14.02 3.04
N GLU A 78 -10.82 14.73 3.05
CA GLU A 78 -12.15 14.12 3.25
C GLU A 78 -12.50 13.14 2.12
N ASP A 79 -12.27 13.52 0.86
CA ASP A 79 -12.52 12.65 -0.29
C ASP A 79 -11.66 11.36 -0.18
N ILE A 80 -10.37 11.50 0.16
CA ILE A 80 -9.47 10.35 0.40
C ILE A 80 -9.98 9.48 1.55
N ARG A 81 -10.49 10.09 2.63
CA ARG A 81 -11.04 9.35 3.78
C ARG A 81 -12.24 8.50 3.37
N GLY A 82 -13.10 9.04 2.51
CA GLY A 82 -14.22 8.32 1.91
C GLY A 82 -13.78 7.14 1.02
N ASP A 83 -12.78 7.33 0.18
CA ASP A 83 -12.21 6.28 -0.67
C ASP A 83 -11.49 5.18 0.14
N ALA A 84 -10.74 5.56 1.18
CA ALA A 84 -10.07 4.61 2.07
C ALA A 84 -11.08 3.72 2.81
N SER A 85 -12.21 4.29 3.24
CA SER A 85 -13.30 3.53 3.88
C SER A 85 -13.88 2.47 2.94
N ARG A 86 -14.20 2.83 1.68
CA ARG A 86 -14.66 1.88 0.65
C ARG A 86 -13.63 0.80 0.34
N THR A 87 -12.36 1.17 0.35
CA THR A 87 -11.25 0.24 0.11
C THR A 87 -11.15 -0.79 1.25
N LEU A 88 -11.26 -0.36 2.51
CA LEU A 88 -11.29 -1.26 3.66
C LEU A 88 -12.45 -2.25 3.61
N GLU A 89 -13.65 -1.79 3.27
CA GLU A 89 -14.81 -2.68 3.08
C GLU A 89 -14.55 -3.74 2.01
N THR A 90 -13.94 -3.32 0.90
CA THR A 90 -13.58 -4.21 -0.21
C THR A 90 -12.51 -5.22 0.20
N LEU A 91 -11.47 -4.78 0.91
CA LEU A 91 -10.42 -5.67 1.42
C LEU A 91 -11.02 -6.71 2.35
N HIS A 92 -11.86 -6.33 3.31
CA HIS A 92 -12.51 -7.29 4.21
C HIS A 92 -13.38 -8.30 3.44
N ALA A 93 -14.15 -7.85 2.45
CA ALA A 93 -14.94 -8.74 1.59
C ALA A 93 -14.07 -9.74 0.79
N GLN A 94 -12.90 -9.31 0.32
CA GLN A 94 -11.92 -10.16 -0.36
C GLN A 94 -11.30 -11.18 0.62
N GLY A 95 -10.95 -10.76 1.84
CA GLY A 95 -10.46 -11.66 2.88
C GLY A 95 -11.44 -12.78 3.19
N GLU A 96 -12.72 -12.45 3.32
CA GLU A 96 -13.80 -13.44 3.48
C GLU A 96 -13.96 -14.37 2.27
N GLN A 97 -13.72 -13.87 1.06
CA GLN A 97 -13.72 -14.70 -0.14
C GLN A 97 -12.56 -15.71 -0.12
N ILE A 98 -11.36 -15.28 0.26
CA ILE A 98 -10.18 -16.14 0.40
C ILE A 98 -10.46 -17.23 1.46
N HIS A 99 -11.05 -16.84 2.60
CA HIS A 99 -11.47 -17.77 3.64
C HIS A 99 -12.45 -18.83 3.10
N ARG A 100 -13.49 -18.43 2.37
CA ARG A 100 -14.43 -19.37 1.75
C ARG A 100 -13.74 -20.34 0.78
N THR A 101 -12.79 -19.84 -0.01
CA THR A 101 -12.04 -20.69 -0.95
C THR A 101 -11.19 -21.74 -0.23
N HIS A 102 -10.56 -21.38 0.89
CA HIS A 102 -9.86 -22.32 1.76
C HIS A 102 -10.77 -23.42 2.31
N VAL A 103 -11.98 -23.06 2.76
CA VAL A 103 -12.98 -24.06 3.21
C VAL A 103 -13.33 -25.01 2.07
N MET A 104 -13.57 -24.48 0.87
CA MET A 104 -13.84 -25.32 -0.31
C MET A 104 -12.67 -26.24 -0.66
N ALA A 105 -11.42 -25.78 -0.51
CA ALA A 105 -10.23 -26.62 -0.73
C ALA A 105 -10.18 -27.79 0.26
N ALA A 106 -10.48 -27.55 1.55
CA ALA A 106 -10.55 -28.60 2.56
C ALA A 106 -11.67 -29.61 2.31
N ASP A 107 -12.84 -29.14 1.86
CA ASP A 107 -13.95 -30.02 1.49
C ASP A 107 -13.60 -30.89 0.27
N MET A 108 -12.97 -30.30 -0.75
CA MET A 108 -12.46 -31.04 -1.92
C MET A 108 -11.43 -32.09 -1.51
N GLU A 109 -10.53 -31.77 -0.59
CA GLU A 109 -9.56 -32.74 -0.05
C GLU A 109 -10.27 -33.94 0.60
N LYS A 110 -11.30 -33.67 1.42
CA LYS A 110 -12.08 -34.72 2.09
C LYS A 110 -12.79 -35.62 1.09
N ASP A 111 -13.40 -35.03 0.06
CA ASP A 111 -14.15 -35.78 -0.95
C ASP A 111 -13.22 -36.54 -1.89
N LEU A 112 -12.08 -35.96 -2.27
CA LEU A 112 -11.04 -36.64 -3.02
C LEU A 112 -10.50 -37.83 -2.22
N SER A 113 -10.21 -37.65 -0.93
CA SER A 113 -9.80 -38.72 -0.02
C SER A 113 -10.81 -39.88 0.06
N LYS A 114 -12.12 -39.62 -0.01
CA LYS A 114 -13.16 -40.67 -0.10
C LYS A 114 -13.16 -41.32 -1.48
N GLY A 115 -13.11 -40.52 -2.56
CA GLY A 115 -13.08 -41.00 -3.94
C GLY A 115 -11.88 -41.91 -4.22
N GLU A 116 -10.71 -41.57 -3.69
CA GLU A 116 -9.50 -42.39 -3.80
C GLU A 116 -9.66 -43.78 -3.16
N LYS A 117 -10.34 -43.86 -1.99
CA LYS A 117 -10.64 -45.14 -1.34
C LYS A 117 -11.57 -46.00 -2.20
N LEU A 118 -12.60 -45.39 -2.79
CA LEU A 118 -13.53 -46.07 -3.70
C LEU A 118 -12.82 -46.58 -4.97
N LEU A 119 -11.98 -45.75 -5.58
CA LEU A 119 -11.15 -46.13 -6.74
C LEU A 119 -10.18 -47.27 -6.41
N ASN A 120 -9.68 -47.34 -5.19
CA ASN A 120 -8.87 -48.46 -4.76
C ASN A 120 -9.71 -49.75 -4.61
N SER A 121 -10.93 -49.69 -4.06
CA SER A 121 -11.80 -50.87 -3.92
C SER A 121 -12.37 -51.39 -5.25
N LEU A 122 -12.61 -50.50 -6.24
CA LEU A 122 -13.14 -50.87 -7.57
C LEU A 122 -12.20 -51.77 -8.38
N GLY A 123 -10.92 -51.80 -8.02
CA GLY A 123 -9.91 -52.59 -8.70
C GLY A 123 -10.00 -54.11 -8.53
N GLY A 124 -10.78 -54.60 -7.56
CA GLY A 124 -10.91 -56.03 -7.26
C GLY A 124 -9.58 -56.73 -6.92
N MET A 125 -9.61 -58.06 -6.78
CA MET A 125 -8.43 -58.89 -6.43
C MET A 125 -7.37 -58.97 -7.56
N PHE A 126 -7.66 -58.43 -8.76
CA PHE A 126 -6.80 -58.53 -9.95
C PHE A 126 -6.31 -57.17 -10.49
N SER A 127 -6.53 -56.08 -9.78
CA SER A 127 -5.81 -54.83 -10.07
C SER A 127 -4.76 -54.59 -8.99
N MET A 128 -3.59 -54.09 -9.39
CA MET A 128 -2.59 -53.64 -8.43
C MET A 128 -3.20 -52.57 -7.51
N PRO A 129 -3.01 -52.69 -6.18
CA PRO A 129 -3.49 -51.71 -5.22
C PRO A 129 -2.88 -50.34 -5.54
N TRP A 130 -3.71 -49.30 -5.58
CA TRP A 130 -3.26 -47.93 -5.83
C TRP A 130 -3.26 -47.16 -4.52
N LYS A 131 -2.06 -46.72 -4.10
CA LYS A 131 -1.89 -45.84 -2.96
C LYS A 131 -1.70 -44.41 -3.49
N PRO A 132 -2.67 -43.50 -3.32
CA PRO A 132 -2.48 -42.11 -3.69
C PRO A 132 -1.29 -41.54 -2.89
N LYS A 133 -0.44 -40.75 -3.57
CA LYS A 133 0.55 -39.93 -2.88
C LYS A 133 -0.20 -38.79 -2.22
N LYS A 134 -0.15 -38.73 -0.89
CA LYS A 134 -0.66 -37.60 -0.11
C LYS A 134 0.55 -36.84 0.40
N GLY A 135 0.72 -35.62 -0.08
CA GLY A 135 1.72 -34.68 0.40
C GLY A 135 1.21 -33.97 1.65
N LYS A 136 0.94 -32.68 1.52
CA LYS A 136 0.42 -31.82 2.59
C LYS A 136 -1.05 -32.14 2.87
N ALA A 137 -1.44 -32.12 4.15
CA ALA A 137 -2.84 -32.20 4.54
C ALA A 137 -3.47 -30.80 4.45
N ILE A 138 -4.55 -30.69 3.66
CA ILE A 138 -5.29 -29.46 3.46
C ILE A 138 -6.36 -29.39 4.56
N ASN A 139 -6.13 -28.53 5.55
CA ASN A 139 -6.98 -28.43 6.75
C ASN A 139 -7.95 -27.24 6.69
N GLY A 140 -7.90 -26.45 5.61
CA GLY A 140 -8.72 -25.25 5.44
C GLY A 140 -8.04 -24.00 5.99
N PRO A 141 -8.81 -22.92 6.22
CA PRO A 141 -8.24 -21.62 6.57
C PRO A 141 -7.40 -21.77 7.83
N THR A 142 -6.13 -21.39 7.77
CA THR A 142 -5.31 -21.25 8.96
C THR A 142 -5.83 -20.03 9.70
N THR A 143 -6.81 -20.21 10.58
CA THR A 143 -7.10 -19.20 11.60
C THR A 143 -5.79 -19.10 12.37
N SER A 144 -5.03 -18.04 12.09
CA SER A 144 -3.78 -17.84 12.79
C SER A 144 -4.14 -17.86 14.28
N LYS A 145 -3.41 -18.65 15.07
CA LYS A 145 -3.45 -18.60 16.56
C LYS A 145 -3.23 -17.18 17.13
N ASP A 146 -2.96 -16.24 16.24
CA ASP A 146 -2.86 -14.80 16.37
C ASP A 146 -4.20 -14.05 16.42
N ASP A 147 -5.34 -14.73 16.57
CA ASP A 147 -6.59 -14.08 17.02
C ASP A 147 -6.47 -13.42 18.42
N ASN A 148 -5.30 -13.58 19.09
CA ASN A 148 -4.95 -12.84 20.30
C ASN A 148 -4.19 -11.53 20.01
N ASP A 149 -3.69 -11.32 18.80
CA ASP A 149 -3.27 -9.99 18.33
C ASP A 149 -4.50 -9.26 17.78
N VAL A 150 -5.45 -9.00 18.68
CA VAL A 150 -6.29 -7.82 18.56
C VAL A 150 -5.28 -6.68 18.46
N PRO A 151 -5.12 -5.99 17.30
CA PRO A 151 -4.34 -4.76 17.31
C PRO A 151 -4.99 -3.91 18.37
N LYS A 152 -4.24 -3.64 19.46
CA LYS A 152 -4.68 -2.85 20.61
C LYS A 152 -5.49 -1.71 20.02
N ARG A 153 -6.83 -1.79 20.08
CA ARG A 153 -7.72 -0.70 19.70
C ARG A 153 -7.14 0.47 20.46
N ALA A 154 -6.59 1.45 19.75
CA ALA A 154 -5.84 2.55 20.34
C ALA A 154 -6.66 3.00 21.54
N THR A 155 -6.17 2.67 22.74
CA THR A 155 -6.99 2.76 23.94
C THR A 155 -7.36 4.22 24.06
N LYS A 156 -8.56 4.55 24.55
CA LYS A 156 -9.04 5.94 24.62
C LYS A 156 -8.00 6.90 25.19
N GLU A 157 -7.13 6.39 26.07
CA GLU A 157 -5.96 7.03 26.69
C GLU A 157 -4.79 7.35 25.71
N GLN A 158 -4.54 6.50 24.71
CA GLN A 158 -3.51 6.71 23.67
C GLN A 158 -3.98 7.72 22.62
N ARG A 159 -5.29 7.75 22.31
CA ARG A 159 -5.95 8.85 21.60
C ARG A 159 -5.89 10.16 22.40
N GLN A 160 -6.04 10.10 23.73
CA GLN A 160 -5.94 11.24 24.63
C GLN A 160 -4.52 11.84 24.70
N LYS A 161 -3.48 10.99 24.69
CA LYS A 161 -2.07 11.43 24.63
C LYS A 161 -1.67 12.05 23.30
N LEU A 162 -2.43 11.79 22.23
CA LEU A 162 -2.24 12.36 20.90
C LEU A 162 -3.10 13.62 20.65
N GLY A 163 -3.82 14.11 21.67
CA GLY A 163 -4.59 15.36 21.57
C GLY A 163 -5.96 15.23 20.89
N VAL A 164 -6.39 14.01 20.52
CA VAL A 164 -7.65 13.73 19.79
C VAL A 164 -8.84 13.72 20.74
N ASN A 165 -9.04 14.82 21.46
CA ASN A 165 -10.34 15.15 22.04
C ASN A 165 -10.87 16.33 21.24
N GLY A 166 -11.85 16.06 20.36
CA GLY A 166 -12.71 17.07 19.78
C GLY A 166 -13.39 17.86 20.89
N LYS A 167 -12.70 18.88 21.40
CA LYS A 167 -13.36 19.97 22.09
C LYS A 167 -14.14 20.66 21.00
N ALA A 168 -15.47 20.69 21.15
CA ALA A 168 -16.28 21.73 20.56
C ALA A 168 -15.71 23.07 21.05
N ARG A 169 -14.68 23.57 20.35
CA ARG A 169 -14.13 24.88 20.56
C ARG A 169 -15.04 25.77 19.74
N GLY A 170 -15.94 26.45 20.45
CA GLY A 170 -16.73 27.51 19.85
C GLY A 170 -15.79 28.41 19.05
N SER A 171 -16.16 28.63 17.80
CA SER A 171 -15.59 29.65 16.91
C SER A 171 -15.21 30.86 17.75
N ARG A 172 -13.90 31.09 17.92
CA ARG A 172 -13.39 32.25 18.63
C ARG A 172 -13.15 33.38 17.63
N VAL A 173 -14.10 33.58 16.73
CA VAL A 173 -14.11 34.77 15.88
C VAL A 173 -14.85 35.85 16.68
N PRO A 174 -14.22 37.00 16.98
CA PRO A 174 -14.94 38.12 17.54
C PRO A 174 -16.04 38.55 16.56
N ASP A 175 -17.27 38.76 17.05
CA ASP A 175 -18.47 39.14 16.28
C ASP A 175 -18.42 40.56 15.65
N GLY A 176 -17.24 41.09 15.34
CA GLY A 176 -17.04 42.41 14.76
C GLY A 176 -16.35 42.32 13.40
N GLU A 177 -16.84 43.10 12.43
CA GLU A 177 -16.16 43.27 11.14
C GLU A 177 -14.74 43.81 11.39
N PRO A 178 -13.67 43.12 10.96
CA PRO A 178 -12.31 43.52 11.26
C PRO A 178 -12.01 44.86 10.57
N THR A 179 -11.74 45.87 11.38
CA THR A 179 -11.60 47.27 10.95
C THR A 179 -10.18 47.62 10.51
N SER A 180 -9.20 46.80 10.87
CA SER A 180 -7.79 46.93 10.47
C SER A 180 -7.29 45.71 9.70
N ALA A 181 -6.33 45.91 8.80
CA ALA A 181 -5.68 44.83 8.06
C ALA A 181 -5.05 43.77 8.99
N LEU A 182 -4.50 44.18 10.14
CA LEU A 182 -3.98 43.25 11.14
C LEU A 182 -5.09 42.36 11.73
N GLN A 183 -6.26 42.93 12.04
CA GLN A 183 -7.40 42.15 12.54
C GLN A 183 -7.92 41.17 11.47
N LYS A 184 -7.92 41.57 10.19
CA LYS A 184 -8.29 40.68 9.08
C LYS A 184 -7.33 39.49 8.99
N VAL A 185 -6.03 39.75 9.06
CA VAL A 185 -5.01 38.70 9.07
C VAL A 185 -5.18 37.78 10.28
N ASP A 186 -5.45 38.31 11.47
CA ASP A 186 -5.65 37.49 12.67
C ASP A 186 -6.89 36.60 12.57
N VAL A 187 -7.98 37.09 11.98
CA VAL A 187 -9.18 36.28 11.69
C VAL A 187 -8.87 35.17 10.69
N GLU A 188 -8.15 35.47 9.61
CA GLU A 188 -7.75 34.46 8.63
C GLU A 188 -6.79 33.43 9.24
N LYS A 189 -5.85 33.84 10.09
CA LYS A 189 -4.99 32.93 10.85
C LYS A 189 -5.77 32.01 11.76
N ALA A 190 -6.77 32.51 12.47
CA ALA A 190 -7.63 31.66 13.31
C ALA A 190 -8.35 30.59 12.46
N LYS A 191 -8.87 30.95 11.28
CA LYS A 191 -9.47 29.98 10.34
C LYS A 191 -8.45 28.96 9.83
N GLN A 192 -7.23 29.40 9.54
CA GLN A 192 -6.14 28.51 9.12
C GLN A 192 -5.79 27.52 10.23
N ASP A 193 -5.64 27.98 11.46
CA ASP A 193 -5.33 27.12 12.62
C ASP A 193 -6.43 26.09 12.86
N ASP A 194 -7.70 26.49 12.80
CA ASP A 194 -8.84 25.58 12.92
C ASP A 194 -8.83 24.55 11.77
N GLY A 195 -8.66 25.00 10.52
CA GLY A 195 -8.63 24.10 9.36
C GLY A 195 -7.42 23.16 9.34
N LEU A 196 -6.25 23.58 9.84
CA LEU A 196 -5.08 22.72 10.00
C LEU A 196 -5.28 21.69 11.12
N SER A 197 -6.01 22.06 12.19
CA SER A 197 -6.40 21.11 13.24
C SER A 197 -7.31 20.02 12.67
N ASP A 198 -8.36 20.40 11.93
CA ASP A 198 -9.26 19.44 11.28
C ASP A 198 -8.52 18.53 10.28
N LEU A 199 -7.57 19.11 9.52
CA LEU A 199 -6.75 18.36 8.59
C LEU A 199 -5.87 17.33 9.32
N SER A 200 -5.30 17.72 10.47
CA SER A 200 -4.52 16.82 11.32
C SER A 200 -5.36 15.66 11.84
N ASP A 201 -6.61 15.90 12.23
CA ASP A 201 -7.53 14.86 12.69
C ASP A 201 -7.86 13.87 11.56
N ILE A 202 -8.17 14.35 10.35
CA ILE A 202 -8.41 13.51 9.18
C ILE A 202 -7.17 12.68 8.82
N LEU A 203 -5.98 13.27 8.86
CA LEU A 203 -4.73 12.55 8.63
C LEU A 203 -4.49 11.45 9.69
N GLY A 204 -4.92 11.70 10.93
CA GLY A 204 -4.92 10.70 12.00
C GLY A 204 -5.81 9.50 11.68
N ASP A 205 -7.04 9.76 11.20
CA ASP A 205 -7.96 8.71 10.76
C ASP A 205 -7.42 7.93 9.54
N LEU A 206 -6.89 8.64 8.53
CA LEU A 206 -6.27 8.05 7.35
C LEU A 206 -5.10 7.14 7.71
N LYS A 207 -4.27 7.54 8.68
CA LYS A 207 -3.19 6.69 9.20
C LYS A 207 -3.74 5.43 9.86
N GLY A 208 -4.79 5.54 10.65
CA GLY A 208 -5.46 4.39 11.28
C GLY A 208 -5.94 3.39 10.23
N MET A 209 -6.66 3.87 9.22
CA MET A 209 -7.14 3.05 8.11
C MET A 209 -5.98 2.45 7.30
N ALA A 210 -4.89 3.18 7.05
CA ALA A 210 -3.73 2.64 6.35
C ALA A 210 -3.06 1.48 7.10
N VAL A 211 -2.99 1.55 8.43
CA VAL A 211 -2.46 0.44 9.26
C VAL A 211 -3.39 -0.77 9.21
N GLU A 212 -4.71 -0.55 9.28
CA GLU A 212 -5.71 -1.62 9.14
C GLU A 212 -5.64 -2.29 7.76
N MET A 213 -5.59 -1.49 6.68
CA MET A 213 -5.43 -1.99 5.31
C MET A 213 -4.14 -2.81 5.17
N GLY A 214 -3.01 -2.32 5.70
CA GLY A 214 -1.75 -3.05 5.66
C GLY A 214 -1.81 -4.39 6.39
N SER A 215 -2.40 -4.40 7.58
CA SER A 215 -2.54 -5.62 8.38
C SER A 215 -3.45 -6.65 7.71
N GLU A 216 -4.53 -6.20 7.08
CA GLU A 216 -5.46 -7.06 6.34
C GLU A 216 -4.79 -7.64 5.08
N LEU A 217 -4.04 -6.83 4.33
CA LEU A 217 -3.26 -7.31 3.18
C LEU A 217 -2.21 -8.35 3.57
N ASP A 218 -1.48 -8.14 4.67
CA ASP A 218 -0.50 -9.13 5.17
C ASP A 218 -1.16 -10.45 5.55
N LYS A 219 -2.36 -10.41 6.16
CA LYS A 219 -3.15 -11.61 6.46
C LYS A 219 -3.59 -12.32 5.19
N GLN A 220 -4.12 -11.57 4.23
CA GLN A 220 -4.59 -12.12 2.96
C GLN A 220 -3.46 -12.72 2.14
N ASN A 221 -2.28 -12.08 2.08
CA ASN A 221 -1.11 -12.61 1.39
C ASN A 221 -0.70 -13.99 1.95
N LYS A 222 -0.58 -14.11 3.28
CA LYS A 222 -0.27 -15.40 3.92
C LYS A 222 -1.35 -16.46 3.64
N ALA A 223 -2.62 -16.04 3.63
CA ALA A 223 -3.72 -16.94 3.30
C ALA A 223 -3.63 -17.40 1.84
N LEU A 224 -3.29 -16.51 0.90
CA LEU A 224 -3.12 -16.87 -0.51
C LEU A 224 -1.94 -17.81 -0.74
N ASP A 225 -0.79 -17.60 -0.09
CA ASP A 225 0.36 -18.50 -0.17
C ASP A 225 -0.02 -19.92 0.26
N ASN A 226 -0.72 -20.04 1.40
CA ASN A 226 -1.22 -21.34 1.88
C ASN A 226 -2.23 -21.96 0.90
N LEU A 227 -3.10 -21.14 0.30
CA LEU A 227 -4.11 -21.60 -0.65
C LEU A 227 -3.48 -22.14 -1.93
N ASP A 228 -2.44 -21.46 -2.43
CA ASP A 228 -1.73 -21.84 -3.65
C ASP A 228 -1.13 -23.25 -3.51
N GLU A 229 -0.43 -23.50 -2.40
CA GLU A 229 0.09 -24.83 -2.07
C GLU A 229 -1.01 -25.90 -1.98
N ASP A 230 -2.14 -25.56 -1.35
CA ASP A 230 -3.27 -26.47 -1.18
C ASP A 230 -3.92 -26.80 -2.53
N VAL A 231 -4.08 -25.81 -3.41
CA VAL A 231 -4.61 -25.99 -4.76
C VAL A 231 -3.69 -26.84 -5.62
N ASP A 232 -2.37 -26.68 -5.52
CA ASP A 232 -1.39 -27.48 -6.25
C ASP A 232 -1.42 -28.96 -5.84
N GLU A 233 -1.51 -29.24 -4.53
CA GLU A 233 -1.67 -30.60 -4.03
C GLU A 233 -3.00 -31.22 -4.50
N LEU A 234 -4.12 -30.48 -4.42
CA LEU A 234 -5.41 -30.94 -4.94
C LEU A 234 -5.33 -31.27 -6.43
N ASN A 235 -4.74 -30.40 -7.23
CA ASN A 235 -4.59 -30.58 -8.67
C ASN A 235 -3.78 -31.85 -8.99
N SER A 236 -2.67 -32.06 -8.28
CA SER A 236 -1.83 -33.27 -8.40
C SER A 236 -2.63 -34.54 -8.08
N ARG A 237 -3.38 -34.54 -6.98
CA ARG A 237 -4.15 -35.70 -6.54
C ARG A 237 -5.36 -35.99 -7.43
N VAL A 238 -6.07 -34.96 -7.89
CA VAL A 238 -7.17 -35.10 -8.86
C VAL A 238 -6.66 -35.73 -10.16
N LYS A 239 -5.51 -35.29 -10.68
CA LYS A 239 -4.87 -35.90 -11.86
C LYS A 239 -4.52 -37.38 -11.62
N GLY A 240 -4.00 -37.70 -10.43
CA GLY A 240 -3.72 -39.08 -10.02
C GLY A 240 -4.97 -39.96 -9.99
N ALA A 241 -6.03 -39.48 -9.34
CA ALA A 241 -7.32 -40.16 -9.27
C ALA A 241 -7.94 -40.36 -10.67
N ASN A 242 -7.93 -39.34 -11.53
CA ASN A 242 -8.43 -39.43 -12.90
C ASN A 242 -7.64 -40.46 -13.73
N THR A 243 -6.30 -40.46 -13.62
CA THR A 243 -5.45 -41.46 -14.29
C THR A 243 -5.79 -42.88 -13.82
N ARG A 244 -6.00 -43.08 -12.51
CA ARG A 244 -6.42 -44.38 -11.97
C ARG A 244 -7.79 -44.79 -12.50
N ALA A 245 -8.77 -43.88 -12.49
CA ALA A 245 -10.11 -44.15 -13.01
C ALA A 245 -10.08 -44.58 -14.48
N ARG A 246 -9.32 -43.89 -15.33
CA ARG A 246 -9.15 -44.27 -16.75
C ARG A 246 -8.53 -45.65 -16.93
N LYS A 247 -7.52 -46.00 -16.12
CA LYS A 247 -6.93 -47.35 -16.15
C LYS A 247 -7.91 -48.46 -15.74
N LEU A 248 -8.87 -48.15 -14.88
CA LEU A 248 -9.92 -49.09 -14.50
C LEU A 248 -11.00 -49.24 -15.59
N LEU A 249 -11.25 -48.19 -16.37
CA LEU A 249 -12.20 -48.23 -17.50
C LEU A 249 -11.62 -48.90 -18.74
N ASN A 250 -10.31 -48.78 -18.99
CA ASN A 250 -9.63 -49.39 -20.14
C ASN A 250 -9.24 -50.86 -19.88
N LYS A 251 -9.99 -51.57 -19.03
CA LYS A 251 -9.79 -52.98 -18.70
C LYS A 251 -10.86 -53.85 -19.35
#